data_AF-A0A1Z3NB04-F1
#
_entry.id   AF-A0A1Z3NB04-F1
#
_cell.length_a   1.000
_cell.length_b   1.000
_cell.length_c   1.000
_cell.angle_alpha   90.00
_cell.angle_beta   90.00
_cell.angle_gamma   90.00
#
_symmetry.space_group_name_H-M   'P 1'
#
loop_
_entity.id
_entity.type
_entity.pdbx_description
1 polymer ?
#
loop_
_entity_poly.entity_id
_entity_poly.type
_entity_poly.pdbx_seq_one_letter_code
_entity_poly.pdbx_strand_id
1 'polypeptide(L)'
;MGMLDRYKKKGGFFQLLQLLETSPAAKREQFLGLIGGESPAWEEALRKRILTITRVYSWDGQYLVEIFSRVQPLTLANALHGNPQEQVDQLLACLPPISKRKITDMMAESAPTAAEKSTCISKMLSEVRGFISQGIIRLEKVDPELHIPENIEEMLSVNAFATPTFDSEPVAKKDSKPNIVGDSDPASQQENEFLKRKVNQLASEVNALKHENSVLKDKLSQIKKIA
;
A
#
# COMPACT_ATOMS: atom_id res chain seq x y z
N MET A 1 -24.46 -5.61 -4.87
CA MET A 1 -23.07 -5.80 -4.41
C MET A 1 -22.16 -5.38 -5.53
N GLY A 2 -21.43 -4.29 -5.33
CA GLY A 2 -20.42 -3.81 -6.26
C GLY A 2 -19.22 -4.76 -6.31
N MET A 3 -18.35 -4.59 -7.31
CA MET A 3 -17.14 -5.41 -7.43
C MET A 3 -16.23 -5.21 -6.20
N LEU A 4 -16.18 -3.97 -5.70
CA LEU A 4 -15.33 -3.57 -4.58
C LEU A 4 -15.74 -4.22 -3.26
N ASP A 5 -17.01 -4.59 -3.09
CA ASP A 5 -17.52 -5.17 -1.84
C ASP A 5 -16.76 -6.44 -1.41
N ARG A 6 -16.24 -7.21 -2.37
CA ARG A 6 -15.45 -8.42 -2.11
C ARG A 6 -14.09 -8.13 -1.47
N TYR A 7 -13.58 -6.91 -1.63
CA TYR A 7 -12.26 -6.47 -1.23
C TYR A 7 -12.25 -5.56 0.01
N LYS A 8 -13.43 -5.17 0.53
CA LYS A 8 -13.55 -4.35 1.76
C LYS A 8 -13.22 -5.09 3.06
N LYS A 9 -12.97 -6.40 3.00
CA LYS A 9 -12.52 -7.22 4.14
C LYS A 9 -11.02 -7.08 4.35
N LYS A 10 -10.54 -7.39 5.56
CA LYS A 10 -9.11 -7.35 5.92
C LYS A 10 -8.25 -8.11 4.90
N GLY A 11 -7.23 -7.43 4.36
CA GLY A 11 -6.31 -7.98 3.35
C GLY A 11 -6.87 -7.97 1.92
N GLY A 12 -8.11 -7.54 1.73
CA GLY A 12 -8.72 -7.41 0.41
C GLY A 12 -8.10 -6.30 -0.42
N PHE A 13 -7.59 -5.23 0.20
CA PHE A 13 -6.84 -4.19 -0.51
C PHE A 13 -5.57 -4.77 -1.14
N PHE A 14 -4.81 -5.55 -0.39
CA PHE A 14 -3.61 -6.23 -0.89
C PHE A 14 -3.93 -7.21 -2.02
N GLN A 15 -5.01 -8.01 -1.88
CA GLN A 15 -5.45 -8.92 -2.94
C GLN A 15 -5.81 -8.19 -4.23
N LEU A 16 -6.51 -7.06 -4.12
CA LEU A 16 -6.90 -6.24 -5.26
C LEU A 16 -5.67 -5.63 -5.93
N LEU A 17 -4.72 -5.15 -5.12
CA LEU A 17 -3.48 -4.58 -5.59
C LEU A 17 -2.64 -5.61 -6.36
N GLN A 18 -2.48 -6.83 -5.83
CA GLN A 18 -1.78 -7.91 -6.50
C GLN A 18 -2.45 -8.32 -7.84
N LEU A 19 -3.80 -8.30 -7.88
CA LEU A 19 -4.55 -8.52 -9.11
C LEU A 19 -4.28 -7.42 -10.15
N LEU A 20 -4.23 -6.16 -9.73
CA LEU A 20 -3.96 -5.02 -10.61
C LEU A 20 -2.52 -5.08 -11.14
N GLU A 21 -1.55 -5.38 -10.29
CA GLU A 21 -0.12 -5.46 -10.63
C GLU A 21 0.20 -6.58 -11.64
N THR A 22 -0.54 -7.68 -11.58
CA THR A 22 -0.37 -8.85 -12.47
C THR A 22 -1.27 -8.82 -13.70
N SER A 23 -2.17 -7.84 -13.81
CA SER A 23 -3.07 -7.68 -14.96
C SER A 23 -2.43 -6.87 -16.09
N PRO A 24 -2.78 -7.16 -17.37
CA PRO A 24 -2.38 -6.32 -18.49
C PRO A 24 -2.85 -4.87 -18.33
N ALA A 25 -2.08 -3.91 -18.84
CA ALA A 25 -2.31 -2.47 -18.64
C ALA A 25 -3.74 -2.02 -18.98
N ALA A 26 -4.29 -2.46 -20.12
CA ALA A 26 -5.65 -2.12 -20.53
C ALA A 26 -6.72 -2.62 -19.53
N LYS A 27 -6.57 -3.86 -19.04
CA LYS A 27 -7.48 -4.46 -18.07
C LYS A 27 -7.36 -3.81 -16.70
N ARG A 28 -6.13 -3.45 -16.29
CA ARG A 28 -5.86 -2.71 -15.06
C ARG A 28 -6.54 -1.35 -15.06
N GLU A 29 -6.42 -0.57 -16.13
CA GLU A 29 -7.10 0.74 -16.22
C GLU A 29 -8.62 0.59 -16.24
N GLN A 30 -9.16 -0.43 -16.92
CA GLN A 30 -10.59 -0.73 -16.86
C GLN A 30 -11.05 -1.05 -15.42
N PHE A 31 -10.29 -1.88 -14.69
CA PHE A 31 -10.62 -2.17 -13.28
C PHE A 31 -10.53 -0.92 -12.40
N LEU A 32 -9.49 -0.09 -12.57
CA LEU A 32 -9.35 1.15 -11.81
C LEU A 32 -10.50 2.12 -12.11
N GLY A 33 -10.94 2.25 -13.36
CA GLY A 33 -12.10 3.06 -13.72
C GLY A 33 -13.41 2.55 -13.10
N LEU A 34 -13.62 1.23 -13.07
CA LEU A 34 -14.78 0.63 -12.38
C LEU A 34 -14.74 0.90 -10.87
N ILE A 35 -13.57 0.73 -10.25
CA ILE A 35 -13.38 1.03 -8.82
C ILE A 35 -13.58 2.52 -8.55
N GLY A 36 -13.10 3.41 -9.42
CA GLY A 36 -13.29 4.85 -9.31
C GLY A 36 -14.75 5.26 -9.38
N GLY A 37 -15.53 4.60 -10.24
CA GLY A 37 -16.99 4.79 -10.30
C GLY A 37 -17.72 4.34 -9.02
N GLU A 38 -17.21 3.32 -8.33
CA GLU A 38 -17.76 2.86 -7.04
C GLU A 38 -17.25 3.70 -5.84
N SER A 39 -15.97 4.08 -5.85
CA SER A 39 -15.30 4.79 -4.75
C SER A 39 -13.98 5.44 -5.23
N PRO A 40 -13.97 6.76 -5.50
CA PRO A 40 -12.76 7.48 -5.92
C PRO A 40 -11.58 7.37 -4.95
N ALA A 41 -11.85 7.35 -3.63
CA ALA A 41 -10.81 7.21 -2.60
C ALA A 41 -10.06 5.88 -2.68
N TRP A 42 -10.74 4.80 -3.09
CA TRP A 42 -10.12 3.49 -3.27
C TRP A 42 -9.26 3.46 -4.53
N GLU A 43 -9.75 4.04 -5.64
CA GLU A 43 -8.97 4.18 -6.86
C GLU A 43 -7.66 4.95 -6.61
N GLU A 44 -7.76 6.12 -5.97
CA GLU A 44 -6.59 6.96 -5.67
C GLU A 44 -5.58 6.22 -4.77
N ALA A 45 -6.06 5.55 -3.72
CA ALA A 45 -5.22 4.80 -2.81
C ALA A 45 -4.50 3.64 -3.52
N LEU A 46 -5.18 2.94 -4.44
CA LEU A 46 -4.60 1.88 -5.26
C LEU A 46 -3.56 2.43 -6.23
N ARG A 47 -3.89 3.50 -6.98
CA ARG A 47 -2.96 4.12 -7.95
C ARG A 47 -1.65 4.54 -7.29
N LYS A 48 -1.71 5.10 -6.08
CA LYS A 48 -0.52 5.47 -5.29
C LYS A 48 0.35 4.27 -4.90
N ARG A 49 -0.26 3.10 -4.69
CA ARG A 49 0.39 1.92 -4.08
C ARG A 49 0.69 0.78 -5.06
N ILE A 50 0.24 0.87 -6.32
CA ILE A 50 0.56 -0.12 -7.34
C ILE A 50 2.08 -0.12 -7.57
N LEU A 51 2.66 -1.31 -7.43
CA LEU A 51 4.04 -1.59 -7.76
C LEU A 51 4.15 -1.83 -9.27
N THR A 52 5.10 -1.16 -9.89
CA THR A 52 5.45 -1.37 -11.29
C THR A 52 6.91 -1.78 -11.38
N ILE A 53 7.26 -2.47 -12.45
CA ILE A 53 8.64 -2.94 -12.62
C ILE A 53 9.62 -1.76 -12.76
N THR A 54 9.19 -0.68 -13.40
CA THR A 54 9.96 0.56 -13.51
C THR A 54 10.22 1.19 -12.15
N ARG A 55 9.23 1.16 -11.24
CA ARG A 55 9.38 1.62 -9.85
C ARG A 55 10.35 0.74 -9.07
N VAL A 56 10.27 -0.59 -9.21
CA VAL A 56 11.26 -1.50 -8.62
C VAL A 56 12.68 -1.19 -9.12
N TYR A 57 12.86 -1.00 -10.42
CA TYR A 57 14.16 -0.68 -11.03
C TYR A 57 14.74 0.67 -10.61
N SER A 58 13.92 1.56 -10.06
CA SER A 58 14.37 2.85 -9.52
C SER A 58 14.91 2.77 -8.09
N TRP A 59 14.76 1.63 -7.41
CA TRP A 59 15.26 1.45 -6.05
C TRP A 59 16.78 1.33 -6.02
N ASP A 60 17.38 1.66 -4.87
CA ASP A 60 18.81 1.57 -4.68
C ASP A 60 19.36 0.16 -4.90
N GLY A 61 20.61 0.07 -5.36
CA GLY A 61 21.30 -1.18 -5.66
C GLY A 61 21.31 -2.19 -4.50
N GLN A 62 21.29 -1.74 -3.25
CA GLN A 62 21.20 -2.61 -2.06
C GLN A 62 19.87 -3.39 -1.98
N TYR A 63 18.77 -2.83 -2.49
CA TYR A 63 17.48 -3.52 -2.54
C TYR A 63 17.37 -4.36 -3.81
N LEU A 64 17.90 -3.85 -4.92
CA LEU A 64 17.97 -4.60 -6.18
C LEU A 64 18.76 -5.89 -6.03
N VAL A 65 19.90 -5.89 -5.33
CA VAL A 65 20.69 -7.12 -5.11
C VAL A 65 19.92 -8.17 -4.31
N GLU A 66 19.15 -7.77 -3.29
CA GLU A 66 18.31 -8.69 -2.52
C GLU A 66 17.22 -9.33 -3.39
N ILE A 67 16.62 -8.56 -4.30
CA ILE A 67 15.60 -9.06 -5.23
C ILE A 67 16.25 -9.96 -6.28
N PHE A 68 17.23 -9.45 -7.02
CA PHE A 68 17.83 -10.12 -8.17
C PHE A 68 18.60 -11.38 -7.81
N SER A 69 19.15 -11.47 -6.59
CA SER A 69 19.84 -12.68 -6.12
C SER A 69 18.88 -13.83 -5.76
N ARG A 70 17.59 -13.52 -5.53
CA ARG A 70 16.57 -14.51 -5.12
C ARG A 70 15.62 -14.88 -6.27
N VAL A 71 15.44 -13.98 -7.23
CA VAL A 71 14.63 -14.26 -8.43
C VAL A 71 15.33 -15.28 -9.33
N GLN A 72 14.54 -16.17 -9.93
CA GLN A 72 15.06 -17.15 -10.88
C GLN A 72 15.78 -16.45 -12.06
N PRO A 73 17.01 -16.89 -12.43
CA PRO A 73 17.82 -16.24 -13.47
C PRO A 73 17.11 -16.02 -14.81
N LEU A 74 16.38 -17.02 -15.31
CA LEU A 74 15.65 -16.91 -16.59
C LEU A 74 14.52 -15.87 -16.51
N THR A 75 13.84 -15.78 -15.37
CA THR A 75 12.77 -14.80 -15.15
C THR A 75 13.34 -13.39 -15.19
N LEU A 76 14.48 -13.16 -14.53
CA LEU A 76 15.17 -11.86 -14.55
C LEU A 76 15.69 -11.53 -15.95
N ALA A 77 16.34 -12.47 -16.64
CA ALA A 77 16.83 -12.30 -18.01
C ALA A 77 15.70 -11.87 -18.96
N ASN A 78 14.57 -12.60 -18.95
CA ASN A 78 13.44 -12.31 -19.82
C ASN A 78 12.75 -10.97 -19.46
N ALA A 79 12.70 -10.60 -18.18
CA ALA A 79 12.13 -9.32 -17.75
C ALA A 79 13.00 -8.11 -18.09
N LEU A 80 14.32 -8.29 -18.20
CA LEU A 80 15.27 -7.26 -18.64
C LEU A 80 15.39 -7.17 -20.17
N HIS A 81 14.94 -8.20 -20.88
CA HIS A 81 15.10 -8.29 -22.34
C HIS A 81 14.37 -7.17 -23.09
N GLY A 82 15.12 -6.39 -23.86
CA GLY A 82 14.62 -5.29 -24.69
C GLY A 82 14.66 -3.92 -23.99
N ASN A 83 15.12 -3.85 -22.73
CA ASN A 83 15.51 -2.58 -22.13
C ASN A 83 16.82 -2.07 -22.77
N PRO A 84 17.07 -0.75 -22.75
CA PRO A 84 18.33 -0.18 -23.19
C PRO A 84 19.52 -0.83 -22.47
N GLN A 85 20.59 -1.12 -23.21
CA GLN A 85 21.76 -1.84 -22.68
C GLN A 85 22.38 -1.13 -21.46
N GLU A 86 22.46 0.21 -21.51
CA GLU A 86 22.96 1.02 -20.39
C GLU A 86 22.14 0.82 -19.11
N GLN A 87 20.80 0.76 -19.24
CA GLN A 87 19.91 0.51 -18.11
C GLN A 87 20.11 -0.92 -17.56
N VAL A 88 20.25 -1.92 -18.44
CA VAL A 88 20.51 -3.30 -18.04
C VAL A 88 21.83 -3.39 -17.28
N ASP A 89 22.88 -2.72 -17.78
CA ASP A 89 24.19 -2.72 -17.14
C ASP A 89 24.18 -2.07 -15.77
N GLN A 90 23.45 -0.96 -15.60
CA GLN A 90 23.23 -0.31 -14.32
C GLN A 90 22.50 -1.21 -13.33
N LEU A 91 21.40 -1.85 -13.77
CA LEU A 91 20.61 -2.75 -12.92
C LEU A 91 21.42 -3.97 -12.47
N LEU A 92 22.20 -4.55 -13.38
CA LEU A 92 23.03 -5.72 -13.07
C LEU A 92 24.33 -5.39 -12.35
N ALA A 93 24.70 -4.11 -12.20
CA ALA A 93 25.94 -3.70 -11.51
C ALA A 93 25.95 -4.08 -10.02
N CYS A 94 24.77 -4.26 -9.41
CA CYS A 94 24.65 -4.70 -8.02
C CYS A 94 24.93 -6.20 -7.81
N LEU A 95 24.98 -6.99 -8.90
CA LEU A 95 25.20 -8.44 -8.83
C LEU A 95 26.68 -8.82 -8.92
N PRO A 96 27.10 -9.93 -8.31
CA PRO A 96 28.43 -10.50 -8.52
C PRO A 96 28.69 -10.82 -10.00
N PRO A 97 29.96 -10.77 -10.48
CA PRO A 97 30.31 -10.97 -11.88
C PRO A 97 29.79 -12.29 -12.49
N ILE A 98 29.79 -13.38 -11.71
CA ILE A 98 29.30 -14.70 -12.14
C ILE A 98 27.80 -14.65 -12.43
N SER A 99 27.02 -14.05 -11.53
CA SER A 99 25.57 -13.90 -11.69
C SER A 99 25.25 -12.97 -12.85
N LYS A 100 25.93 -11.82 -12.94
CA LYS A 100 25.77 -10.88 -14.05
C LYS A 100 26.00 -11.57 -15.39
N ARG A 101 27.13 -12.28 -15.55
CA ARG A 101 27.45 -13.04 -16.77
C ARG A 101 26.36 -14.06 -17.10
N LYS A 102 25.92 -14.86 -16.13
CA LYS A 102 24.85 -15.84 -16.33
C LYS A 102 23.56 -15.20 -16.87
N ILE A 103 23.13 -14.07 -16.31
CA ILE A 103 21.94 -13.36 -16.78
C ILE A 103 22.14 -12.83 -18.20
N THR A 104 23.30 -12.22 -18.49
CA THR A 104 23.62 -11.68 -19.81
C THR A 104 23.67 -12.78 -20.88
N ASP A 105 24.28 -13.93 -20.59
CA ASP A 105 24.35 -15.07 -21.51
C ASP A 105 22.92 -15.58 -21.82
N MET A 106 22.07 -15.73 -20.79
CA MET A 106 20.67 -16.14 -20.96
C MET A 106 19.84 -15.10 -21.75
N MET A 107 20.13 -13.81 -21.62
CA MET A 107 19.49 -12.76 -22.42
C MET A 107 19.92 -12.79 -23.89
N ALA A 108 21.17 -13.17 -24.18
CA ALA A 108 21.68 -13.26 -25.54
C ALA A 108 21.15 -14.50 -26.28
N GLU A 109 20.89 -15.59 -25.55
CA GLU A 109 20.36 -16.84 -26.11
C GLU A 109 18.83 -16.85 -26.21
N SER A 110 18.12 -15.99 -25.46
CA SER A 110 16.67 -15.95 -25.44
C SER A 110 16.10 -14.90 -26.40
N ALA A 111 14.97 -15.24 -27.03
CA ALA A 111 14.17 -14.29 -27.81
C ALA A 111 12.71 -14.31 -27.32
N PRO A 112 12.46 -13.85 -26.07
CA PRO A 112 11.14 -13.96 -25.46
C PRO A 112 10.12 -13.07 -26.16
N THR A 113 8.95 -13.64 -26.39
CA THR A 113 7.76 -12.93 -26.88
C THR A 113 7.29 -11.89 -25.87
N ALA A 114 6.50 -10.91 -26.32
CA ALA A 114 5.94 -9.89 -25.42
C ALA A 114 5.12 -10.50 -24.26
N ALA A 115 4.43 -11.61 -24.51
CA ALA A 115 3.66 -12.33 -23.50
C ALA A 115 4.56 -12.99 -22.44
N GLU A 116 5.68 -13.59 -22.86
CA GLU A 116 6.65 -14.20 -21.93
C GLU A 116 7.34 -13.13 -21.07
N LYS A 117 7.71 -11.99 -21.66
CA LYS A 117 8.24 -10.84 -20.91
C LYS A 117 7.24 -10.36 -19.87
N SER A 118 5.99 -10.15 -20.27
CA SER A 118 4.92 -9.74 -19.35
C SER A 118 4.73 -10.75 -18.22
N THR A 119 4.79 -12.04 -18.51
CA THR A 119 4.67 -13.11 -17.51
C THR A 119 5.84 -13.08 -16.52
N CYS A 120 7.06 -12.88 -17.02
CA CYS A 120 8.25 -12.78 -16.16
C CYS A 120 8.21 -11.52 -15.28
N ILE A 121 7.74 -10.39 -15.82
CA ILE A 121 7.51 -9.16 -15.04
C ILE A 121 6.47 -9.41 -13.94
N SER A 122 5.32 -10.02 -14.26
CA SER A 122 4.30 -10.33 -13.25
C SER A 122 4.84 -11.26 -12.14
N LYS A 123 5.68 -12.23 -12.51
CA LYS A 123 6.39 -13.09 -11.54
C LYS A 123 7.33 -12.28 -10.66
N MET A 124 8.15 -11.39 -11.24
CA MET A 124 9.02 -10.50 -10.46
C MET A 124 8.24 -9.64 -9.48
N LEU A 125 7.14 -9.02 -9.90
CA LEU A 125 6.32 -8.19 -9.01
C LEU A 125 5.73 -9.02 -7.85
N SER A 126 5.30 -10.25 -8.14
CA SER A 126 4.80 -11.18 -7.13
C SER A 126 5.87 -11.58 -6.11
N GLU A 127 7.09 -11.88 -6.57
CA GLU A 127 8.25 -12.17 -5.71
C GLU A 127 8.61 -10.95 -4.84
N VAL A 128 8.66 -9.74 -5.41
CA VAL A 128 8.94 -8.51 -4.65
C VAL A 128 7.88 -8.28 -3.57
N ARG A 129 6.59 -8.47 -3.88
CA ARG A 129 5.52 -8.42 -2.88
C ARG A 129 5.67 -9.50 -1.81
N GLY A 130 6.15 -10.69 -2.17
CA GLY A 130 6.52 -11.75 -1.24
C GLY A 130 7.67 -11.35 -0.30
N PHE A 131 8.71 -10.69 -0.81
CA PHE A 131 9.82 -10.21 0.02
C PHE A 131 9.39 -9.08 0.96
N ILE A 132 8.45 -8.24 0.53
CA ILE A 132 7.84 -7.22 1.38
C ILE A 132 7.04 -7.86 2.51
N SER A 133 6.17 -8.84 2.22
CA SER A 133 5.36 -9.51 3.25
C SER A 133 6.20 -10.33 4.24
N GLN A 134 7.35 -10.84 3.81
CA GLN A 134 8.33 -11.51 4.67
C GLN A 134 9.20 -10.53 5.49
N GLY A 135 9.10 -9.21 5.24
CA GLY A 135 9.89 -8.20 5.92
C GLY A 135 11.36 -8.12 5.47
N ILE A 136 11.72 -8.80 4.37
CA ILE A 136 13.04 -8.70 3.72
C ILE A 136 13.21 -7.29 3.15
N ILE A 137 12.17 -6.79 2.49
CA ILE A 137 12.10 -5.42 1.98
C ILE A 137 11.13 -4.63 2.83
N ARG A 138 11.63 -3.54 3.44
CA ARG A 138 10.82 -2.64 4.27
C ARG A 138 10.45 -1.40 3.47
N LEU A 139 9.22 -1.34 2.97
CA LEU A 139 8.77 -0.25 2.10
C LEU A 139 8.90 1.13 2.76
N GLU A 140 8.84 1.21 4.10
CA GLU A 140 9.03 2.46 4.84
C GLU A 140 10.42 3.08 4.64
N LYS A 141 11.40 2.28 4.24
CA LYS A 141 12.76 2.74 3.94
C LYS A 141 13.02 2.89 2.44
N VAL A 142 12.41 2.03 1.63
CA VAL A 142 12.68 1.97 0.18
C VAL A 142 11.79 2.95 -0.57
N ASP A 143 10.49 2.91 -0.29
CA ASP A 143 9.47 3.67 -1.02
C ASP A 143 8.20 3.78 -0.14
N PRO A 144 8.14 4.80 0.73
CA PRO A 144 7.07 4.92 1.74
C PRO A 144 5.66 5.02 1.15
N GLU A 145 5.52 5.52 -0.08
CA GLU A 145 4.21 5.66 -0.73
C GLU A 145 3.58 4.30 -1.06
N LEU A 146 4.39 3.27 -1.28
CA LEU A 146 3.93 1.91 -1.54
C LEU A 146 3.49 1.18 -0.28
N HIS A 147 3.80 1.72 0.91
CA HIS A 147 3.43 1.11 2.17
C HIS A 147 1.90 1.04 2.32
N ILE A 148 1.41 -0.12 2.77
CA ILE A 148 0.00 -0.41 2.96
C ILE A 148 -0.26 -0.47 4.47
N PRO A 149 -0.95 0.52 5.05
CA PRO A 149 -1.37 0.47 6.45
C PRO A 149 -2.27 -0.74 6.73
N GLU A 150 -2.13 -1.34 7.91
CA GLU A 150 -2.90 -2.54 8.28
C GLU A 150 -4.42 -2.33 8.34
N ASN A 151 -4.84 -1.08 8.54
CA ASN A 151 -6.25 -0.67 8.64
C ASN A 151 -6.72 0.11 7.41
N ILE A 152 -6.05 0.00 6.26
CA ILE A 152 -6.38 0.77 5.06
C ILE A 152 -7.83 0.58 4.61
N GLU A 153 -8.39 -0.64 4.66
CA GLU A 153 -9.78 -0.88 4.28
C GLU A 153 -10.78 -0.15 5.20
N GLU A 154 -10.47 -0.07 6.49
CA GLU A 154 -11.26 0.67 7.47
C GLU A 154 -11.16 2.18 7.22
N MET A 155 -9.95 2.70 6.99
CA MET A 155 -9.74 4.12 6.68
C MET A 155 -10.49 4.55 5.42
N LEU A 156 -10.44 3.73 4.37
CA LEU A 156 -11.11 4.01 3.12
C LEU A 156 -12.64 3.83 3.20
N SER A 157 -13.15 3.01 4.13
CA SER A 157 -14.59 2.88 4.35
C SER A 157 -15.17 4.00 5.21
N VAL A 158 -14.40 4.54 6.16
CA VAL A 158 -14.80 5.73 6.95
C VAL A 158 -14.82 6.99 6.07
N ASN A 159 -13.84 7.15 5.18
CA ASN A 159 -13.81 8.28 4.24
C ASN A 159 -14.94 8.27 3.20
N ALA A 160 -15.69 7.16 3.05
CA ALA A 160 -16.88 7.15 2.21
C ALA A 160 -18.03 8.02 2.77
N PHE A 161 -17.97 8.42 4.05
CA PHE A 161 -18.95 9.30 4.70
C PHE A 161 -18.46 10.72 4.98
N ALA A 162 -17.15 10.99 4.80
CA ALA A 162 -16.62 12.33 4.93
C ALA A 162 -16.76 13.07 3.59
N THR A 163 -17.86 13.80 3.43
CA THR A 163 -17.92 14.87 2.42
C THR A 163 -16.77 15.84 2.68
N PRO A 164 -16.05 16.32 1.64
CA PRO A 164 -14.98 17.28 1.83
C PRO A 164 -15.59 18.62 2.25
N THR A 165 -15.62 18.89 3.56
CA THR A 165 -15.71 20.27 4.06
C THR A 165 -14.40 20.94 3.73
N PHE A 166 -14.41 21.77 2.68
CA PHE A 166 -13.34 22.73 2.44
C PHE A 166 -13.17 23.59 3.69
N ASP A 167 -11.95 23.59 4.22
CA ASP A 167 -11.49 24.51 5.26
C ASP A 167 -11.80 25.95 4.85
N SER A 168 -12.54 26.65 5.70
CA SER A 168 -12.52 28.10 5.78
C SER A 168 -12.39 28.44 7.26
N GLU A 169 -11.29 29.12 7.58
CA GLU A 169 -10.87 29.56 8.90
C GLU A 169 -11.95 30.34 9.68
N PRO A 170 -11.82 30.43 11.02
CA PRO A 170 -12.93 30.70 11.91
C PRO A 170 -13.19 32.20 12.07
N VAL A 171 -14.44 32.62 11.94
CA VAL A 171 -14.92 33.92 12.43
C VAL A 171 -16.05 33.71 13.44
N ALA A 172 -15.93 34.44 14.54
CA ALA A 172 -16.65 34.28 15.78
C ALA A 172 -18.18 34.48 15.69
N LYS A 173 -18.88 33.61 16.44
CA LYS A 173 -20.11 33.80 17.24
C LYS A 173 -21.16 34.81 16.75
N LYS A 174 -22.38 34.30 16.47
CA LYS A 174 -23.59 34.77 17.17
C LYS A 174 -24.75 33.76 17.09
N ASP A 175 -25.49 33.71 18.18
CA ASP A 175 -26.68 32.90 18.46
C ASP A 175 -27.68 32.77 17.31
N SER A 176 -28.20 31.55 17.13
CA SER A 176 -29.59 31.30 16.71
C SER A 176 -29.97 29.86 17.05
N LYS A 177 -30.92 29.70 17.98
CA LYS A 177 -31.70 28.47 18.10
C LYS A 177 -32.42 28.20 16.77
N PRO A 178 -32.65 26.93 16.44
CA PRO A 178 -34.02 26.57 16.14
C PRO A 178 -34.46 25.29 16.85
N ASN A 179 -35.70 25.35 17.31
CA ASN A 179 -36.51 24.23 17.75
C ASN A 179 -37.08 23.56 16.49
N ILE A 180 -36.78 22.29 16.23
CA ILE A 180 -37.58 21.43 15.33
C ILE A 180 -37.80 20.10 16.07
N VAL A 181 -39.05 19.88 16.41
CA VAL A 181 -39.67 18.64 16.86
C VAL A 181 -39.89 17.76 15.63
N GLY A 182 -39.55 16.46 15.71
CA GLY A 182 -40.00 15.49 14.69
C GLY A 182 -39.17 14.21 14.58
N ASP A 183 -39.58 13.20 15.36
CA ASP A 183 -39.48 11.76 15.07
C ASP A 183 -38.07 11.16 14.88
N SER A 184 -37.40 10.87 16.00
CA SER A 184 -36.22 9.99 16.02
C SER A 184 -36.65 8.56 16.30
N ASP A 185 -36.55 7.72 15.26
CA ASP A 185 -36.72 6.27 15.27
C ASP A 185 -36.01 5.63 16.49
N PRO A 186 -36.67 4.77 17.30
CA PRO A 186 -36.06 4.15 18.49
C PRO A 186 -34.74 3.40 18.19
N ALA A 187 -34.55 2.91 16.97
CA ALA A 187 -33.30 2.30 16.53
C ALA A 187 -32.12 3.30 16.50
N SER A 188 -32.35 4.55 16.07
CA SER A 188 -31.33 5.59 15.99
C SER A 188 -30.93 6.14 17.36
N GLN A 189 -31.82 6.09 18.35
CA GLN A 189 -31.49 6.44 19.74
C GLN A 189 -30.61 5.37 20.39
N GLN A 190 -30.90 4.10 20.12
CA GLN A 190 -30.14 2.97 20.66
C GLN A 190 -28.72 2.90 20.07
N GLU A 191 -28.58 3.19 18.77
CA GLU A 191 -27.28 3.29 18.10
C GLU A 191 -26.45 4.47 18.62
N ASN A 192 -27.08 5.64 18.85
CA ASN A 192 -26.40 6.78 19.45
C ASN A 192 -25.92 6.52 20.89
N GLU A 193 -26.70 5.79 21.70
CA GLU A 193 -26.25 5.40 23.04
C GLU A 193 -25.09 4.40 22.98
N PHE A 194 -25.15 3.42 22.07
CA PHE A 194 -24.06 2.46 21.86
C PHE A 194 -22.77 3.15 21.41
N LEU A 195 -22.87 4.08 20.46
CA LEU A 195 -21.75 4.88 19.98
C LEU A 195 -21.16 5.76 21.08
N LYS A 196 -21.99 6.42 21.91
CA LYS A 196 -21.51 7.20 23.07
C LYS A 196 -20.74 6.33 24.06
N ARG A 197 -21.23 5.13 24.36
CA ARG A 197 -20.52 4.18 25.25
C ARG A 197 -19.18 3.76 24.66
N LYS A 198 -19.15 3.45 23.36
CA LYS A 198 -17.93 3.03 22.66
C LYS A 198 -16.90 4.15 22.55
N VAL A 199 -17.34 5.40 22.32
CA VAL A 199 -16.48 6.59 22.34
C VAL A 199 -15.87 6.81 23.71
N ASN A 200 -16.66 6.69 24.79
CA ASN A 200 -16.15 6.83 26.15
C ASN A 200 -15.15 5.71 26.50
N GLN A 201 -15.41 4.48 26.05
CA GLN A 201 -14.48 3.37 26.23
C GLN A 201 -13.17 3.58 25.49
N LEU A 202 -13.23 3.96 24.21
CA LEU A 202 -12.03 4.27 23.41
C LEU A 202 -11.26 5.47 23.97
N ALA A 203 -11.94 6.50 24.47
CA ALA A 203 -11.29 7.64 25.13
C ALA A 203 -10.54 7.21 26.40
N SER A 204 -11.12 6.28 27.17
CA SER A 204 -10.45 5.69 28.34
C SER A 204 -9.23 4.88 27.95
N GLU A 205 -9.32 4.04 26.92
CA GLU A 205 -8.20 3.22 26.42
C GLU A 205 -7.08 4.08 25.84
N VAL A 206 -7.41 5.14 25.10
CA VAL A 206 -6.41 6.11 24.59
C VAL A 206 -5.68 6.81 25.73
N ASN A 207 -6.38 7.18 26.81
CA ASN A 207 -5.75 7.78 27.97
C ASN A 207 -4.84 6.80 28.71
N ALA A 208 -5.25 5.53 28.84
CA ALA A 208 -4.42 4.46 29.42
C ALA A 208 -3.15 4.22 28.60
N LEU A 209 -3.28 4.09 27.28
CA LEU A 209 -2.14 3.89 26.37
C LEU A 209 -1.19 5.09 26.33
N LYS A 210 -1.70 6.32 26.45
CA LYS A 210 -0.86 7.52 26.59
C LYS A 210 -0.06 7.50 27.89
N HIS A 211 -0.71 7.09 28.99
CA HIS A 211 -0.03 6.95 30.28
C HIS A 211 1.06 5.89 30.24
N GLU A 212 0.77 4.70 29.69
CA GLU A 212 1.76 3.63 29.51
C GLU A 212 2.92 4.06 28.61
N ASN A 213 2.64 4.76 27.51
CA ASN A 213 3.70 5.33 26.66
C ASN A 213 4.58 6.33 27.39
N SER A 214 4.01 7.16 28.27
CA SER A 214 4.78 8.09 29.10
C SER A 214 5.71 7.32 30.03
N VAL A 215 5.19 6.32 30.74
CA VAL A 215 5.96 5.49 31.68
C VAL A 215 7.09 4.73 30.97
N LEU A 216 6.82 4.19 29.77
CA LEU A 216 7.84 3.50 28.97
C LEU A 216 8.94 4.46 28.49
N LYS A 217 8.58 5.68 28.08
CA LYS A 217 9.56 6.72 27.72
C LYS A 217 10.43 7.12 28.91
N ASP A 218 9.85 7.25 30.10
CA ASP A 218 10.58 7.58 31.32
C ASP A 218 11.54 6.45 31.71
N LYS A 219 11.09 5.19 31.66
CA LYS A 219 11.96 4.03 31.89
C LYS A 219 13.10 3.96 30.87
N LEU A 220 12.82 4.23 29.60
CA LEU A 220 13.82 4.22 28.53
C LEU A 220 14.83 5.37 28.69
N SER A 221 14.38 6.54 29.17
CA SER A 221 15.25 7.65 29.56
C SER A 221 16.15 7.29 30.74
N GLN A 222 15.61 6.60 31.75
CA GLN A 222 16.36 6.17 32.93
C GLN A 222 17.44 5.14 32.57
N ILE A 223 17.13 4.18 31.68
CA ILE A 223 18.11 3.21 31.16
C ILE A 223 19.23 3.93 30.40
N LYS A 224 18.90 4.92 29.57
CA LYS A 224 19.89 5.73 28.83
C LYS A 224 20.78 6.61 29.70
N LYS A 225 20.42 6.86 30.95
CA LYS A 225 21.26 7.62 31.91
C LYS A 225 22.23 6.73 32.69
N ILE A 226 22.01 5.41 32.67
CA ILE A 226 22.81 4.43 33.43
C ILE A 226 23.78 3.66 32.51
N ALA A 227 23.49 3.60 31.20
CA ALA A 227 24.39 3.13 30.14
C ALA A 227 25.24 4.27 29.58
#